data_AF-A0A525CIN6-F1
#
_entry.id   AF-A0A525CIN6-F1
#
_cell.length_a   1.000
_cell.length_b   1.000
_cell.length_c   1.000
_cell.angle_alpha   90.00
_cell.angle_beta   90.00
_cell.angle_gamma   90.00
#
_symmetry.space_group_name_H-M   'P 1'
#
loop_
_entity.id
_entity.type
_entity.pdbx_description
1 polymer ?
#
loop_
_entity_poly.entity_id
_entity_poly.type
_entity_poly.pdbx_seq_one_letter_code
_entity_poly.pdbx_strand_id
1 'polypeptide(L)'
;MTTEELQNAIYKGIDQLAAENRIAHISTQLISRYSGISEGKMLRHIPSLDKVISKWLKVKEAEIYDFISSIPTTEEALLKKINALIDNGYMATLLISGSLDPLIETDTLRKLRKQFEKTILESISKLNGLPADRSTEDLYNELLFFVKEVVELDNPEARRKRKTLSNSLPWSAESDLFPEQEILTRLATSESGFVFDPVSGRSFTANEPAISILKILQQTTNISTIIDKITTEYEVTRENVERDILEFAGRLRGVL
;
A
#
# COMPACT_ATOMS: atom_id res chain seq x y z
N MET A 1 -4.31 -9.44 38.12
CA MET A 1 -4.69 -9.15 36.73
C MET A 1 -6.02 -9.82 36.45
N THR A 2 -7.06 -9.03 36.20
CA THR A 2 -8.40 -9.53 35.87
C THR A 2 -8.42 -10.15 34.47
N THR A 3 -9.48 -10.89 34.14
CA THR A 3 -9.67 -11.45 32.79
C THR A 3 -9.76 -10.34 31.73
N GLU A 4 -10.34 -9.20 32.09
CA GLU A 4 -10.46 -8.03 31.21
C GLU A 4 -9.12 -7.33 30.97
N GLU A 5 -8.33 -7.12 32.03
CA GLU A 5 -6.97 -6.57 31.92
C GLU A 5 -6.08 -7.45 31.04
N LEU A 6 -6.22 -8.78 31.19
CA LEU A 6 -5.53 -9.75 30.35
C LEU A 6 -5.94 -9.64 28.88
N GLN A 7 -7.24 -9.59 28.60
CA GLN A 7 -7.74 -9.47 27.24
C GLN A 7 -7.27 -8.16 26.59
N ASN A 8 -7.32 -7.06 27.33
CA ASN A 8 -6.87 -5.74 26.85
C ASN A 8 -5.36 -5.73 26.56
N ALA A 9 -4.53 -6.35 27.40
CA ALA A 9 -3.09 -6.48 27.14
C ALA A 9 -2.82 -7.29 25.86
N ILE A 10 -3.58 -8.35 25.65
CA ILE A 10 -3.47 -9.19 24.46
C ILE A 10 -3.87 -8.44 23.19
N TYR A 11 -4.98 -7.72 23.23
CA TYR A 11 -5.43 -6.90 22.10
C TYR A 11 -4.43 -5.79 21.77
N LYS A 12 -3.86 -5.12 22.78
CA LYS A 12 -2.77 -4.16 22.56
C LYS A 12 -1.55 -4.80 21.92
N GLY A 13 -1.21 -6.03 22.31
CA GLY A 13 -0.12 -6.78 21.67
C GLY A 13 -0.40 -7.09 20.20
N ILE A 14 -1.65 -7.44 19.86
CA ILE A 14 -2.08 -7.67 18.47
C ILE A 14 -2.10 -6.36 17.68
N ASP A 15 -2.58 -5.26 18.28
CA ASP A 15 -2.55 -3.92 17.67
C ASP A 15 -1.12 -3.54 17.29
N GLN A 16 -0.14 -3.78 18.17
CA GLN A 16 1.26 -3.49 17.89
C GLN A 16 1.83 -4.41 16.81
N LEU A 17 1.51 -5.72 16.82
CA LEU A 17 1.91 -6.64 15.75
C LEU A 17 1.38 -6.20 14.38
N ALA A 18 0.12 -5.78 14.32
CA ALA A 18 -0.47 -5.22 13.12
C ALA A 18 0.22 -3.92 12.72
N ALA A 19 0.42 -2.98 13.65
CA ALA A 19 1.08 -1.70 13.37
C ALA A 19 2.52 -1.83 12.85
N GLU A 20 3.22 -2.91 13.21
CA GLU A 20 4.54 -3.23 12.70
C GLU A 20 4.52 -4.10 11.42
N ASN A 21 3.34 -4.30 10.82
CA ASN A 21 3.09 -5.17 9.66
C ASN A 21 3.61 -6.61 9.85
N ARG A 22 3.58 -7.14 11.08
CA ARG A 22 4.04 -8.50 11.44
C ARG A 22 2.91 -9.50 11.61
N ILE A 23 1.69 -9.11 11.25
CA ILE A 23 0.49 -9.90 11.54
C ILE A 23 0.26 -11.05 10.55
N ALA A 24 1.03 -11.10 9.45
CA ALA A 24 0.98 -12.17 8.45
C ALA A 24 1.39 -13.57 8.97
N HIS A 25 2.10 -13.63 10.11
CA HIS A 25 2.57 -14.86 10.73
C HIS A 25 2.20 -14.91 12.21
N ILE A 26 0.98 -14.51 12.53
CA ILE A 26 0.54 -14.37 13.91
C ILE A 26 0.61 -15.70 14.66
N SER A 27 1.14 -15.66 15.88
CA SER A 27 1.26 -16.84 16.75
C SER A 27 1.09 -16.46 18.21
N THR A 28 0.79 -17.46 19.05
CA THR A 28 0.69 -17.27 20.49
C THR A 28 2.02 -16.77 21.10
N GLN A 29 3.16 -17.22 20.57
CA GLN A 29 4.48 -16.73 21.00
C GLN A 29 4.70 -15.25 20.66
N LEU A 30 4.32 -14.82 19.45
CA LEU A 30 4.41 -13.41 19.08
C LEU A 30 3.47 -12.55 19.93
N ILE A 31 2.21 -12.95 20.08
CA ILE A 31 1.27 -12.22 20.93
C ILE A 31 1.78 -12.14 22.36
N SER A 32 2.40 -13.21 22.88
CA SER A 32 3.00 -13.25 24.22
C SER A 32 4.07 -12.17 24.39
N ARG A 33 4.98 -12.08 23.42
CA ARG A 33 6.08 -11.12 23.41
C ARG A 33 5.57 -9.68 23.39
N TYR A 34 4.58 -9.38 22.57
CA TYR A 34 4.06 -8.01 22.40
C TYR A 34 3.09 -7.58 23.51
N SER A 35 2.31 -8.51 24.04
CA SER A 35 1.39 -8.22 25.16
C SER A 35 2.08 -8.17 26.53
N GLY A 36 3.31 -8.68 26.63
CA GLY A 36 4.00 -8.87 27.91
C GLY A 36 3.40 -9.99 28.78
N ILE A 37 2.48 -10.77 28.24
CA ILE A 37 1.83 -11.87 28.95
C ILE A 37 2.49 -13.18 28.55
N SER A 38 3.00 -13.95 29.50
CA SER A 38 3.58 -15.27 29.23
C SER A 38 2.60 -16.19 28.47
N GLU A 39 3.08 -16.91 27.47
CA GLU A 39 2.28 -17.83 26.66
C GLU A 39 1.47 -18.83 27.49
N GLY A 40 2.08 -19.47 28.49
CA GLY A 40 1.38 -20.40 29.38
C GLY A 40 0.23 -19.76 30.18
N LYS A 41 0.30 -18.46 30.47
CA LYS A 41 -0.80 -17.71 31.10
C LYS A 41 -1.90 -17.42 30.09
N MET A 42 -1.55 -17.03 28.87
CA MET A 42 -2.53 -16.82 27.79
C MET A 42 -3.31 -18.11 27.48
N LEU A 43 -2.63 -19.23 27.28
CA LEU A 43 -3.24 -20.51 26.92
C LEU A 43 -4.22 -21.05 27.98
N ARG A 44 -4.12 -20.59 29.24
CA ARG A 44 -5.08 -20.92 30.30
C ARG A 44 -6.39 -20.14 30.20
N HIS A 45 -6.36 -18.95 29.60
CA HIS A 45 -7.51 -18.04 29.53
C HIS A 45 -8.07 -17.87 28.12
N ILE A 46 -7.27 -18.23 27.11
CA ILE A 46 -7.64 -18.19 25.71
C ILE A 46 -7.88 -19.62 25.22
N PRO A 47 -9.09 -19.92 24.70
CA PRO A 47 -9.41 -21.25 24.21
C PRO A 47 -8.71 -21.60 22.88
N SER A 48 -8.47 -20.62 22.01
CA SER A 48 -7.73 -20.80 20.75
C SER A 48 -7.30 -19.45 20.18
N LEU A 49 -6.25 -19.45 19.34
CA LEU A 49 -5.77 -18.27 18.62
C LEU A 49 -6.87 -17.67 17.75
N ASP A 50 -7.54 -18.49 16.95
CA ASP A 50 -8.69 -18.13 16.11
C ASP A 50 -9.78 -17.33 16.85
N LYS A 51 -10.17 -17.79 18.05
CA LYS A 51 -11.19 -17.12 18.86
C LYS A 51 -10.72 -15.75 19.37
N VAL A 52 -9.44 -15.58 19.62
CA VAL A 52 -8.88 -14.28 20.05
C VAL A 52 -8.84 -13.32 18.88
N ILE A 53 -8.35 -13.76 17.72
CA ILE A 53 -8.30 -12.93 16.51
C ILE A 53 -9.70 -12.51 16.10
N SER A 54 -10.65 -13.45 16.07
CA SER A 54 -12.05 -13.16 15.75
C SER A 54 -12.68 -12.12 16.69
N LYS A 55 -12.43 -12.22 18.00
CA LYS A 55 -12.94 -11.24 18.96
C LYS A 55 -12.23 -9.89 18.85
N TRP A 56 -10.91 -9.89 18.64
CA TRP A 56 -10.13 -8.67 18.44
C TRP A 56 -10.61 -7.93 17.19
N LEU A 57 -10.74 -8.61 16.05
CA LEU A 57 -11.28 -8.04 14.82
C LEU A 57 -12.67 -7.45 15.01
N LYS A 58 -13.56 -8.16 15.73
CA LYS A 58 -14.90 -7.66 16.03
C LYS A 58 -14.90 -6.36 16.85
N VAL A 59 -13.92 -6.18 17.74
CA VAL A 59 -13.76 -4.91 18.47
C VAL A 59 -13.28 -3.79 17.54
N LYS A 60 -12.41 -4.10 16.57
CA LYS A 60 -11.88 -3.12 15.61
C LYS A 60 -12.84 -2.78 14.48
N GLU A 61 -13.79 -3.65 14.16
CA GLU A 61 -14.73 -3.49 13.06
C GLU A 61 -15.47 -2.15 13.11
N ALA A 62 -16.04 -1.78 14.27
CA ALA A 62 -16.77 -0.53 14.42
C ALA A 62 -15.86 0.70 14.17
N GLU A 63 -14.65 0.68 14.71
CA GLU A 63 -13.68 1.76 14.54
C GLU A 63 -13.23 1.92 13.08
N ILE A 64 -12.98 0.80 12.40
CA ILE A 64 -12.64 0.79 10.97
C ILE A 64 -13.81 1.31 10.14
N TYR A 65 -15.02 0.87 10.45
CA TYR A 65 -16.23 1.31 9.76
C TYR A 65 -16.46 2.83 9.92
N ASP A 66 -16.31 3.35 11.14
CA ASP A 66 -16.43 4.78 11.43
C ASP A 66 -15.35 5.58 10.72
N PHE A 67 -14.13 5.03 10.64
CA PHE A 67 -13.05 5.64 9.88
C PHE A 67 -13.37 5.74 8.39
N ILE A 68 -13.83 4.65 7.76
CA ILE A 68 -14.19 4.59 6.34
C ILE A 68 -15.35 5.55 6.06
N SER A 69 -16.39 5.51 6.89
CA SER A 69 -17.60 6.33 6.70
C SER A 69 -17.36 7.84 6.86
N SER A 70 -16.22 8.22 7.46
CA SER A 70 -15.81 9.61 7.64
C SER A 70 -14.74 10.07 6.64
N ILE A 71 -14.52 9.32 5.55
CA ILE A 71 -13.67 9.77 4.43
C ILE A 71 -14.31 11.02 3.79
N PRO A 72 -13.59 12.14 3.74
CA PRO A 72 -14.12 13.41 3.23
C PRO A 72 -14.05 13.46 1.70
N THR A 73 -14.63 14.49 1.08
CA THR A 73 -14.68 14.68 -0.39
C THR A 73 -13.92 15.92 -0.86
N THR A 74 -13.04 16.48 -0.03
CA THR A 74 -12.14 17.57 -0.42
C THR A 74 -10.70 17.07 -0.35
N GLU A 75 -9.82 17.62 -1.21
CA GLU A 75 -8.46 17.14 -1.36
C GLU A 75 -7.66 17.26 -0.05
N GLU A 76 -7.67 18.44 0.57
CA GLU A 76 -6.97 18.71 1.83
C GLU A 76 -7.43 17.77 2.96
N ALA A 77 -8.75 17.58 3.07
CA ALA A 77 -9.29 16.70 4.11
C ALA A 77 -9.01 15.23 3.80
N LEU A 78 -9.03 14.82 2.53
CA LEU A 78 -8.69 13.46 2.11
C LEU A 78 -7.24 13.16 2.43
N LEU A 79 -6.32 14.06 2.08
CA LEU A 79 -4.91 13.96 2.42
C LEU A 79 -4.71 13.80 3.92
N LYS A 80 -5.37 14.65 4.73
CA LYS A 80 -5.32 14.55 6.19
C LYS A 80 -5.85 13.20 6.69
N LYS A 81 -6.92 12.69 6.08
CA LYS A 81 -7.51 11.39 6.42
C LYS A 81 -6.58 10.23 6.06
N ILE A 82 -5.91 10.27 4.91
CA ILE A 82 -4.90 9.28 4.50
C ILE A 82 -3.70 9.29 5.46
N ASN A 83 -3.20 10.45 5.87
CA ASN A 83 -2.13 10.52 6.88
C ASN A 83 -2.61 9.93 8.22
N ALA A 84 -3.84 10.23 8.65
CA ALA A 84 -4.40 9.63 9.85
C ALA A 84 -4.56 8.10 9.75
N LEU A 85 -4.83 7.56 8.55
CA LEU A 85 -4.79 6.11 8.32
C LEU A 85 -3.38 5.58 8.54
N ILE A 86 -2.38 6.17 7.87
CA ILE A 86 -0.97 5.75 7.96
C ILE A 86 -0.46 5.80 9.40
N ASP A 87 -0.81 6.84 10.16
CA ASP A 87 -0.43 6.98 11.56
C ASP A 87 -1.16 5.97 12.47
N ASN A 88 -2.34 5.48 12.05
CA ASN A 88 -3.02 4.36 12.70
C ASN A 88 -2.52 3.02 12.12
N GLY A 89 -1.34 2.60 12.58
CA GLY A 89 -0.61 1.47 12.00
C GLY A 89 -1.43 0.18 11.80
N TYR A 90 -2.18 -0.29 12.81
CA TYR A 90 -2.95 -1.53 12.63
C TYR A 90 -4.09 -1.37 11.63
N MET A 91 -4.76 -0.22 11.62
CA MET A 91 -5.84 0.04 10.69
C MET A 91 -5.32 0.12 9.27
N ALA A 92 -4.16 0.77 9.07
CA ALA A 92 -3.46 0.80 7.80
C ALA A 92 -3.13 -0.62 7.33
N THR A 93 -2.52 -1.46 8.18
CA THR A 93 -2.23 -2.85 7.83
C THR A 93 -3.48 -3.65 7.50
N LEU A 94 -4.55 -3.52 8.29
CA LEU A 94 -5.79 -4.25 8.04
C LEU A 94 -6.47 -3.83 6.73
N LEU A 95 -6.46 -2.55 6.36
CA LEU A 95 -7.11 -2.07 5.15
C LEU A 95 -6.24 -2.20 3.89
N ILE A 96 -4.91 -2.04 4.02
CA ILE A 96 -4.01 -1.83 2.89
C ILE A 96 -3.10 -3.04 2.63
N SER A 97 -2.66 -3.76 3.66
CA SER A 97 -1.62 -4.79 3.50
C SER A 97 -2.05 -5.92 2.56
N GLY A 98 -1.19 -6.27 1.62
CA GLY A 98 -1.38 -7.38 0.68
C GLY A 98 -1.13 -8.75 1.31
N SER A 99 -0.48 -8.81 2.47
CA SER A 99 -0.13 -10.06 3.15
C SER A 99 -0.70 -10.09 4.57
N LEU A 100 -1.78 -10.84 4.76
CA LEU A 100 -2.37 -11.12 6.07
C LEU A 100 -2.38 -12.62 6.35
N ASP A 101 -2.40 -12.98 7.62
CA ASP A 101 -2.61 -14.37 8.01
C ASP A 101 -4.06 -14.78 7.67
N PRO A 102 -4.32 -16.00 7.19
CA PRO A 102 -5.67 -16.48 6.88
C PRO A 102 -6.67 -16.37 8.04
N LEU A 103 -6.20 -16.40 9.30
CA LEU A 103 -7.06 -16.19 10.48
C LEU A 103 -7.61 -14.77 10.56
N ILE A 104 -6.95 -13.81 9.92
CA ILE A 104 -7.31 -12.40 9.92
C ILE A 104 -8.13 -12.07 8.67
N GLU A 105 -7.84 -12.76 7.56
CA GLU A 105 -8.50 -12.60 6.27
C GLU A 105 -9.93 -13.17 6.25
N THR A 106 -10.76 -12.62 7.11
CA THR A 106 -12.17 -12.96 7.29
C THR A 106 -13.05 -12.26 6.25
N ASP A 107 -14.25 -12.79 6.03
CA ASP A 107 -15.24 -12.15 5.16
C ASP A 107 -15.63 -10.74 5.64
N THR A 108 -15.62 -10.50 6.95
CA THR A 108 -15.84 -9.17 7.51
C THR A 108 -14.76 -8.19 7.06
N LEU A 109 -13.48 -8.58 7.17
CA LEU A 109 -12.38 -7.71 6.74
C LEU A 109 -12.41 -7.47 5.22
N ARG A 110 -12.71 -8.51 4.42
CA ARG A 110 -12.89 -8.35 2.97
C ARG A 110 -14.00 -7.36 2.63
N LYS A 111 -15.12 -7.37 3.36
CA LYS A 111 -16.21 -6.39 3.18
C LYS A 111 -15.76 -4.98 3.54
N LEU A 112 -15.03 -4.81 4.66
CA LEU A 112 -14.48 -3.50 5.06
C LEU A 112 -13.50 -2.96 4.01
N ARG A 113 -12.61 -3.79 3.46
CA ARG A 113 -11.69 -3.39 2.38
C ARG A 113 -12.43 -2.94 1.12
N LYS A 114 -13.44 -3.69 0.68
CA LYS A 114 -14.29 -3.30 -0.46
C LYS A 114 -15.04 -2.00 -0.21
N GLN A 115 -15.53 -1.79 1.01
CA GLN A 115 -16.18 -0.54 1.38
C GLN A 115 -15.18 0.62 1.36
N PHE A 116 -13.98 0.43 1.89
CA PHE A 116 -12.90 1.42 1.86
C PHE A 116 -12.55 1.83 0.43
N GLU A 117 -12.30 0.86 -0.45
CA GLU A 117 -12.06 1.09 -1.89
C GLU A 117 -13.17 1.94 -2.52
N LYS A 118 -14.42 1.50 -2.36
CA LYS A 118 -15.59 2.21 -2.90
C LYS A 118 -15.66 3.65 -2.39
N THR A 119 -15.49 3.86 -1.08
CA THR A 119 -15.59 5.19 -0.48
C THR A 119 -14.44 6.11 -0.91
N ILE A 120 -13.23 5.60 -1.10
CA ILE A 120 -12.12 6.39 -1.64
C ILE A 120 -12.39 6.76 -3.10
N LEU A 121 -12.84 5.83 -3.95
CA LEU A 121 -13.21 6.13 -5.35
C LEU A 121 -14.31 7.20 -5.43
N GLU A 122 -15.34 7.09 -4.59
CA GLU A 122 -16.41 8.10 -4.48
C GLU A 122 -15.90 9.46 -3.97
N SER A 123 -14.85 9.46 -3.14
CA SER A 123 -14.21 10.68 -2.66
C SER A 123 -13.40 11.34 -3.77
N ILE A 124 -12.53 10.56 -4.45
CA ILE A 124 -11.68 11.04 -5.54
C ILE A 124 -12.52 11.61 -6.67
N SER A 125 -13.58 10.92 -7.11
CA SER A 125 -14.46 11.40 -8.20
C SER A 125 -15.15 12.74 -7.94
N LYS A 126 -15.22 13.17 -6.67
CA LYS A 126 -15.80 14.46 -6.25
C LYS A 126 -14.76 15.56 -6.07
N LEU A 127 -13.47 15.25 -6.20
CA LEU A 127 -12.41 16.25 -6.10
C LEU A 127 -12.42 17.17 -7.33
N ASN A 128 -12.02 18.41 -7.11
CA ASN A 128 -11.84 19.38 -8.19
C ASN A 128 -10.38 19.33 -8.66
N GLY A 129 -10.13 19.68 -9.93
CA GLY A 129 -8.77 19.80 -10.45
C GLY A 129 -8.06 18.46 -10.68
N LEU A 130 -8.82 17.38 -10.85
CA LEU A 130 -8.25 16.09 -11.23
C LEU A 130 -7.57 16.17 -12.61
N PRO A 131 -6.48 15.42 -12.82
CA PRO A 131 -5.85 15.26 -14.13
C PRO A 131 -6.87 14.77 -15.18
N ALA A 132 -6.99 15.49 -16.29
CA ALA A 132 -8.01 15.22 -17.31
C ALA A 132 -7.75 13.96 -18.14
N ASP A 133 -6.52 13.45 -18.10
CA ASP A 133 -6.03 12.29 -18.87
C ASP A 133 -6.05 10.97 -18.07
N ARG A 134 -6.47 11.02 -16.80
CA ARG A 134 -6.48 9.85 -15.90
C ARG A 134 -7.87 9.54 -15.38
N SER A 135 -8.20 8.25 -15.27
CA SER A 135 -9.46 7.80 -14.68
C SER A 135 -9.44 7.93 -13.14
N THR A 136 -10.60 7.91 -12.49
CA THR A 136 -10.67 7.93 -11.01
C THR A 136 -10.01 6.67 -10.42
N GLU A 137 -10.14 5.54 -11.11
CA GLU A 137 -9.53 4.27 -10.78
C GLU A 137 -8.01 4.34 -10.85
N ASP A 138 -7.46 5.04 -11.86
CA ASP A 138 -6.01 5.22 -12.00
C ASP A 138 -5.44 6.00 -10.81
N LEU A 139 -6.11 7.09 -10.44
CA LEU A 139 -5.74 7.91 -9.29
C LEU A 139 -5.85 7.12 -7.98
N TYR A 140 -6.92 6.34 -7.81
CA TYR A 140 -7.07 5.45 -6.66
C TYR A 140 -5.93 4.43 -6.56
N ASN A 141 -5.60 3.75 -7.66
CA ASN A 141 -4.53 2.77 -7.70
C ASN A 141 -3.18 3.39 -7.36
N GLU A 142 -2.90 4.58 -7.89
CA GLU A 142 -1.70 5.35 -7.55
C GLU A 142 -1.64 5.69 -6.05
N LEU A 143 -2.73 6.20 -5.48
CA LEU A 143 -2.81 6.47 -4.04
C LEU A 143 -2.61 5.22 -3.20
N LEU A 144 -3.34 4.15 -3.53
CA LEU A 144 -3.26 2.91 -2.79
C LEU A 144 -1.85 2.34 -2.84
N PHE A 145 -1.18 2.44 -3.99
CA PHE A 145 0.20 2.06 -4.13
C PHE A 145 1.12 2.86 -3.18
N PHE A 146 1.04 4.18 -3.21
CA PHE A 146 1.84 5.04 -2.33
C PHE A 146 1.64 4.70 -0.86
N VAL A 147 0.38 4.55 -0.44
CA VAL A 147 0.04 4.20 0.94
C VAL A 147 0.56 2.81 1.29
N LYS A 148 0.41 1.83 0.41
CA LYS A 148 0.87 0.46 0.63
C LYS A 148 2.36 0.39 0.88
N GLU A 149 3.18 1.07 0.09
CA GLU A 149 4.63 1.08 0.37
C GLU A 149 4.99 1.73 1.69
N VAL A 150 4.31 2.84 2.03
CA VAL A 150 4.55 3.53 3.32
C VAL A 150 4.19 2.63 4.49
N VAL A 151 3.18 1.78 4.34
CA VAL A 151 2.70 0.86 5.38
C VAL A 151 3.54 -0.41 5.46
N GLU A 152 3.94 -0.98 4.32
CA GLU A 152 4.57 -2.30 4.27
C GLU A 152 6.10 -2.26 4.32
N LEU A 153 6.73 -1.18 3.83
CA LEU A 153 8.18 -1.12 3.63
C LEU A 153 8.84 -0.13 4.59
N ASP A 154 9.91 -0.56 5.25
CA ASP A 154 10.82 0.34 5.99
C ASP A 154 12.10 0.56 5.19
N ASN A 155 11.98 1.25 4.06
CA ASN A 155 13.10 1.60 3.21
C ASN A 155 13.15 3.12 2.93
N PRO A 156 14.27 3.65 2.39
CA PRO A 156 14.40 5.07 2.12
C PRO A 156 13.33 5.63 1.17
N GLU A 157 12.81 4.83 0.24
CA GLU A 157 11.78 5.23 -0.72
C GLU A 157 10.41 5.41 -0.03
N ALA A 158 9.99 4.46 0.80
CA ALA A 158 8.79 4.55 1.61
C ALA A 158 8.80 5.80 2.51
N ARG A 159 9.97 6.13 3.09
CA ARG A 159 10.14 7.37 3.88
C ARG A 159 9.99 8.63 3.04
N ARG A 160 10.47 8.64 1.79
CA ARG A 160 10.23 9.74 0.84
C ARG A 160 8.76 9.87 0.50
N LYS A 161 8.09 8.76 0.15
CA LYS A 161 6.65 8.74 -0.15
C LYS A 161 5.80 9.20 1.04
N ARG A 162 6.18 8.84 2.27
CA ARG A 162 5.52 9.37 3.48
C ARG A 162 5.65 10.89 3.59
N LYS A 163 6.81 11.45 3.24
CA LYS A 163 7.03 12.90 3.17
C LYS A 163 6.23 13.55 2.03
N THR A 164 6.06 12.89 0.89
CA THR A 164 5.20 13.39 -0.19
C THR A 164 3.74 13.41 0.28
N LEU A 165 3.24 12.30 0.82
CA LEU A 165 1.88 12.18 1.36
C LEU A 165 1.61 13.11 2.55
N SER A 166 2.62 13.59 3.27
CA SER A 166 2.38 14.60 4.30
C SER A 166 2.04 15.98 3.74
N ASN A 167 2.28 16.23 2.45
CA ASN A 167 2.11 17.54 1.81
C ASN A 167 1.06 17.54 0.69
N SER A 168 0.96 16.46 -0.09
CA SER A 168 0.08 16.40 -1.27
C SER A 168 -0.34 14.97 -1.60
N LEU A 169 -1.47 14.84 -2.32
CA LEU A 169 -1.84 13.56 -2.93
C LEU A 169 -0.86 13.23 -4.08
N PRO A 170 -0.70 11.94 -4.44
CA PRO A 170 0.30 11.53 -5.43
C PRO A 170 0.16 12.22 -6.77
N TRP A 171 -1.05 12.34 -7.29
CA TRP A 171 -1.30 13.01 -8.57
C TRP A 171 -1.19 14.53 -8.50
N SER A 172 -1.31 15.12 -7.31
CA SER A 172 -1.08 16.55 -7.10
C SER A 172 0.43 16.86 -7.06
N ALA A 173 1.25 15.84 -6.79
CA ALA A 173 2.70 15.86 -6.93
C ALA A 173 3.09 14.97 -8.11
N GLU A 174 2.78 15.40 -9.33
CA GLU A 174 3.03 14.69 -10.60
C GLU A 174 4.50 14.28 -10.90
N SER A 175 5.42 14.29 -9.93
CA SER A 175 6.86 14.37 -10.16
C SER A 175 7.73 13.22 -9.62
N ASP A 176 7.27 12.31 -8.74
CA ASP A 176 8.23 11.50 -7.96
C ASP A 176 8.21 9.97 -8.21
N LEU A 177 7.21 9.43 -8.91
CA LEU A 177 7.14 7.98 -9.10
C LEU A 177 7.99 7.50 -10.28
N PHE A 178 7.99 8.23 -11.38
CA PHE A 178 8.94 8.02 -12.47
C PHE A 178 9.76 9.29 -12.66
N PRO A 179 10.97 9.19 -13.27
CA PRO A 179 11.67 10.37 -13.75
C PRO A 179 10.75 11.24 -14.61
N GLU A 180 11.04 12.54 -14.69
CA GLU A 180 10.28 13.46 -15.54
C GLU A 180 10.14 12.94 -16.97
N GLN A 181 8.98 13.19 -17.59
CA GLN A 181 8.66 12.65 -18.91
C GLN A 181 9.69 13.04 -19.98
N GLU A 182 10.31 14.21 -19.85
CA GLU A 182 11.42 14.64 -20.72
C GLU A 182 12.64 13.72 -20.61
N ILE A 183 12.96 13.22 -19.42
CA ILE A 183 14.05 12.26 -19.21
C ILE A 183 13.68 10.91 -19.81
N LEU A 184 12.44 10.45 -19.64
CA LEU A 184 11.99 9.15 -20.15
C LEU A 184 11.96 9.11 -21.68
N THR A 185 11.37 10.14 -22.31
CA THR A 185 11.19 10.25 -23.76
C THR A 185 12.50 10.33 -24.54
N ARG A 186 13.57 10.86 -23.93
CA ARG A 186 14.89 10.95 -24.58
C ARG A 186 15.75 9.69 -24.44
N LEU A 187 15.36 8.71 -23.62
CA LEU A 187 16.13 7.48 -23.46
C LEU A 187 16.16 6.71 -24.79
N ALA A 188 17.36 6.42 -25.26
CA ALA A 188 17.58 5.50 -26.37
C ALA A 188 17.54 4.07 -25.83
N THR A 189 16.64 3.23 -26.35
CA THR A 189 16.52 1.81 -25.99
C THR A 189 16.88 0.93 -27.18
N SER A 190 17.59 -0.17 -26.94
CA SER A 190 17.86 -1.22 -27.93
C SER A 190 17.03 -2.48 -27.67
N GLU A 191 16.84 -3.29 -28.71
CA GLU A 191 16.22 -4.62 -28.56
C GLU A 191 17.04 -5.58 -27.69
N SER A 192 18.36 -5.35 -27.57
CA SER A 192 19.24 -6.12 -26.70
C SER A 192 19.16 -5.74 -25.22
N GLY A 193 18.30 -4.78 -24.86
CA GLY A 193 18.13 -4.34 -23.47
C GLY A 193 19.06 -3.22 -23.01
N PHE A 194 19.81 -2.59 -23.92
CA PHE A 194 20.66 -1.46 -23.57
C PHE A 194 19.84 -0.16 -23.55
N VAL A 195 20.02 0.64 -22.50
CA VAL A 195 19.34 1.94 -22.32
C VAL A 195 20.39 3.01 -22.12
N PHE A 196 20.28 4.11 -22.87
CA PHE A 196 21.22 5.23 -22.83
C PHE A 196 20.50 6.57 -22.75
N ASP A 197 20.93 7.43 -21.83
CA ASP A 197 20.52 8.83 -21.76
C ASP A 197 21.56 9.71 -22.47
N PRO A 198 21.22 10.29 -23.65
CA PRO A 198 22.15 11.10 -24.43
C PRO A 198 22.55 12.42 -23.76
N VAL A 199 21.79 12.89 -22.75
CA VAL A 199 22.07 14.15 -22.07
C VAL A 199 23.00 13.95 -20.88
N SER A 200 22.73 12.95 -20.04
CA SER A 200 23.57 12.67 -18.86
C SER A 200 24.78 11.78 -19.17
N GLY A 201 24.77 11.08 -20.31
CA GLY A 201 25.78 10.08 -20.68
C GLY A 201 25.68 8.77 -19.90
N ARG A 202 24.63 8.59 -19.09
CA ARG A 202 24.41 7.37 -18.30
C ARG A 202 23.86 6.25 -19.18
N SER A 203 24.28 5.03 -18.87
CA SER A 203 23.81 3.82 -19.54
C SER A 203 23.56 2.70 -18.54
N PHE A 204 22.55 1.88 -18.80
CA PHE A 204 22.25 0.69 -18.02
C PHE A 204 21.63 -0.39 -18.92
N THR A 205 21.49 -1.59 -18.37
CA THR A 205 20.83 -2.71 -19.04
C THR A 205 19.52 -3.04 -18.35
N ALA A 206 18.50 -3.33 -19.14
CA ALA A 206 17.17 -3.73 -18.72
C ALA A 206 16.79 -5.04 -19.44
N ASN A 207 16.04 -5.90 -18.75
CA ASN A 207 15.49 -7.12 -19.37
C ASN A 207 14.29 -6.76 -20.26
N GLU A 208 13.80 -7.73 -21.03
CA GLU A 208 12.69 -7.53 -21.98
C GLU A 208 11.44 -6.91 -21.33
N PRO A 209 10.92 -7.39 -20.18
CA PRO A 209 9.80 -6.74 -19.50
C PRO A 209 10.06 -5.28 -19.11
N ALA A 210 11.26 -4.97 -18.61
CA ALA A 210 11.62 -3.60 -18.26
C ALA A 210 11.73 -2.70 -19.50
N ILE A 211 12.19 -3.22 -20.64
CA ILE A 211 12.18 -2.50 -21.92
C ILE A 211 10.75 -2.23 -22.38
N SER A 212 9.84 -3.21 -22.26
CA SER A 212 8.42 -3.01 -22.55
C SER A 212 7.81 -1.93 -21.66
N ILE A 213 8.07 -1.96 -20.35
CA ILE A 213 7.63 -0.92 -19.41
C ILE A 213 8.20 0.45 -19.80
N LEU A 214 9.49 0.55 -20.14
CA LEU A 214 10.12 1.81 -20.57
C LEU A 214 9.48 2.38 -21.83
N LYS A 215 9.16 1.54 -22.82
CA LYS A 215 8.48 1.97 -24.05
C LYS A 215 7.08 2.52 -23.76
N ILE A 216 6.36 1.95 -22.80
CA ILE A 216 5.06 2.48 -22.37
C ILE A 216 5.27 3.80 -21.62
N LEU A 217 6.25 3.86 -20.72
CA LEU A 217 6.60 5.08 -19.96
C LEU A 217 6.98 6.26 -20.86
N GLN A 218 7.62 5.99 -22.01
CA GLN A 218 7.91 7.01 -23.02
C GLN A 218 6.65 7.63 -23.64
N GLN A 219 5.50 6.95 -23.55
CA GLN A 219 4.23 7.41 -24.09
C GLN A 219 3.32 7.99 -23.01
N THR A 220 3.34 7.42 -21.80
CA THR A 220 2.49 7.83 -20.68
C THR A 220 3.09 7.43 -19.34
N THR A 221 2.94 8.28 -18.33
CA THR A 221 3.27 7.97 -16.93
C THR A 221 2.08 7.38 -16.16
N ASN A 222 0.94 7.14 -16.82
CA ASN A 222 -0.24 6.57 -16.19
C ASN A 222 0.02 5.11 -15.77
N ILE A 223 0.23 4.91 -14.47
CA ILE A 223 0.55 3.62 -13.85
C ILE A 223 -0.49 2.55 -14.16
N SER A 224 -1.77 2.89 -14.10
CA SER A 224 -2.86 1.94 -14.35
C SER A 224 -2.87 1.47 -15.80
N THR A 225 -2.63 2.39 -16.75
CA THR A 225 -2.46 2.03 -18.17
C THR A 225 -1.24 1.11 -18.37
N ILE A 226 -0.14 1.35 -17.65
CA ILE A 226 1.04 0.49 -17.71
C ILE A 226 0.72 -0.89 -17.13
N ILE A 227 0.07 -0.95 -15.97
CA ILE A 227 -0.34 -2.19 -15.32
C ILE A 227 -1.25 -3.00 -16.24
N ASP A 228 -2.29 -2.39 -16.82
CA ASP A 228 -3.24 -3.09 -17.69
C ASP A 228 -2.57 -3.67 -18.93
N LYS A 229 -1.68 -2.89 -19.55
CA LYS A 229 -0.90 -3.34 -20.71
C LYS A 229 0.00 -4.51 -20.36
N ILE A 230 0.78 -4.41 -19.30
CA ILE A 230 1.72 -5.47 -18.88
C ILE A 230 1.00 -6.72 -18.39
N THR A 231 -0.10 -6.55 -17.64
CA THR A 231 -0.96 -7.66 -17.18
C THR A 231 -1.48 -8.46 -18.38
N THR A 232 -1.93 -7.75 -19.42
CA THR A 232 -2.44 -8.37 -20.64
C THR A 232 -1.32 -8.99 -21.49
N GLU A 233 -0.19 -8.29 -21.65
CA GLU A 233 0.93 -8.72 -22.50
C GLU A 233 1.62 -9.98 -21.95
N TYR A 234 1.75 -10.09 -20.63
CA TYR A 234 2.48 -11.16 -19.97
C TYR A 234 1.60 -12.20 -19.26
N GLU A 235 0.27 -12.09 -19.34
CA GLU A 235 -0.71 -13.01 -18.72
C GLU A 235 -0.45 -13.25 -17.21
N VAL A 236 -0.11 -12.18 -16.49
CA VAL A 236 0.22 -12.20 -15.06
C VAL A 236 -0.87 -11.51 -14.24
N THR A 237 -0.91 -11.74 -12.92
CA THR A 237 -1.89 -11.07 -12.06
C THR A 237 -1.56 -9.59 -11.88
N ARG A 238 -2.61 -8.78 -11.73
CA ARG A 238 -2.48 -7.34 -11.50
C ARG A 238 -1.59 -7.04 -10.28
N GLU A 239 -1.75 -7.80 -9.18
CA GLU A 239 -0.94 -7.56 -7.97
C GLU A 239 0.55 -7.80 -8.19
N ASN A 240 0.90 -8.78 -9.05
CA ASN A 240 2.30 -9.05 -9.40
C ASN A 240 2.86 -7.93 -10.28
N VAL A 241 2.12 -7.50 -11.30
CA VAL A 241 2.52 -6.41 -12.20
C VAL A 241 2.68 -5.10 -11.45
N GLU A 242 1.73 -4.79 -10.56
CA GLU A 242 1.83 -3.68 -9.63
C GLU A 242 3.17 -3.78 -8.94
N ARG A 243 3.43 -4.80 -8.11
CA ARG A 243 4.70 -4.94 -7.37
C ARG A 243 5.94 -4.74 -8.26
N ASP A 244 5.95 -5.36 -9.43
CA ASP A 244 7.12 -5.36 -10.31
C ASP A 244 7.37 -3.99 -10.98
N ILE A 245 6.32 -3.25 -11.35
CA ILE A 245 6.43 -1.87 -11.87
C ILE A 245 7.03 -0.94 -10.81
N LEU A 246 6.74 -1.20 -9.54
CA LEU A 246 7.13 -0.33 -8.42
C LEU A 246 8.59 -0.54 -8.08
N GLU A 247 9.01 -1.80 -8.04
CA GLU A 247 10.43 -2.16 -7.96
C GLU A 247 11.22 -1.58 -9.14
N PHE A 248 10.63 -1.63 -10.34
CA PHE A 248 11.24 -1.06 -11.53
C PHE A 248 11.37 0.47 -11.45
N ALA A 249 10.32 1.19 -11.03
CA ALA A 249 10.31 2.63 -10.83
C ALA A 249 11.40 3.08 -9.83
N GLY A 250 11.52 2.34 -8.73
CA GLY A 250 12.58 2.52 -7.73
C GLY A 250 13.98 2.40 -8.32
N ARG A 251 14.21 1.33 -9.09
CA ARG A 251 15.50 1.09 -9.77
C ARG A 251 15.81 2.16 -10.82
N LEU A 252 14.82 2.55 -11.61
CA LEU A 252 14.97 3.49 -12.71
C LEU A 252 15.45 4.87 -12.21
N ARG A 253 14.88 5.37 -11.12
CA ARG A 253 15.36 6.62 -10.47
C ARG A 253 16.73 6.49 -9.82
N GLY A 254 17.19 5.29 -9.52
CA GLY A 254 18.53 5.06 -8.98
C GLY A 254 19.63 5.12 -10.04
N VAL A 255 19.27 4.88 -11.31
CA VAL A 255 20.23 4.81 -12.43
C VAL A 255 20.19 6.03 -13.36
N LEU A 256 19.09 6.79 -13.34
CA LEU A 256 18.91 8.06 -14.07
C LEU A 256 19.22 9.28 -13.21
#